data_AF-A0A5K7Z3V0-F1
#
_entry.id   AF-A0A5K7Z3V0-F1
#
_cell.length_a   1.000
_cell.length_b   1.000
_cell.length_c   1.000
_cell.angle_alpha   90.00
_cell.angle_beta   90.00
_cell.angle_gamma   90.00
#
_symmetry.space_group_name_H-M   'P 1'
#
loop_
_entity.id
_entity.type
_entity.pdbx_description
1 polymer ?
#
loop_
_entity_poly.entity_id
_entity_poly.type
_entity_poly.pdbx_seq_one_letter_code
_entity_poly.pdbx_strand_id
1 'polypeptide(L)'
;MAQWNMPVEPDELLYALKVGNAAALNQMPLKHTPGQGLEIVDEETGQVQTVHFADNAVNRFGVAIAREFDNMGSKFFSLMTRIGALMRLLEDDRAKPYVELEGEFTKIRNAMIETMASFPISPEGFLDVDQFFSHLEGAGKKKPRPAVEKRPI
;
A
#
# COMPACT_ATOMS: atom_id res chain seq x y z
N MET A 1 -13.04 -14.51 -12.71
CA MET A 1 -12.07 -14.52 -11.60
C MET A 1 -11.70 -13.10 -11.30
N ALA A 2 -11.75 -12.69 -10.03
CA ALA A 2 -11.36 -11.34 -9.66
C ALA A 2 -9.84 -11.18 -9.85
N GLN A 3 -9.42 -10.16 -10.60
CA GLN A 3 -8.00 -9.89 -10.85
C GLN A 3 -7.43 -9.12 -9.64
N TRP A 4 -6.88 -9.85 -8.67
CA TRP A 4 -6.43 -9.32 -7.37
C TRP A 4 -5.05 -8.67 -7.37
N ASN A 5 -4.55 -8.28 -8.55
CA ASN A 5 -3.19 -7.80 -8.70
C ASN A 5 -3.01 -6.96 -9.96
N MET A 6 -3.87 -5.97 -10.13
CA MET A 6 -3.78 -5.05 -11.26
C MET A 6 -2.79 -3.92 -10.95
N PRO A 7 -2.19 -3.30 -11.98
CA PRO A 7 -1.63 -1.97 -11.85
C PRO A 7 -2.64 -1.03 -11.20
N VAL A 8 -2.16 -0.12 -10.36
CA VAL A 8 -2.95 0.93 -9.72
C VAL A 8 -2.35 2.28 -10.11
N GLU A 9 -3.12 3.35 -9.97
CA GLU A 9 -2.54 4.68 -10.17
C GLU A 9 -1.59 5.02 -9.01
N PRO A 10 -0.44 5.68 -9.28
CA PRO A 10 0.50 6.09 -8.22
C PRO A 10 -0.16 6.93 -7.12
N ASP A 11 -1.08 7.80 -7.50
CA ASP A 11 -1.82 8.66 -6.56
C ASP A 11 -2.78 7.85 -5.67
N GLU A 12 -3.37 6.76 -6.19
CA GLU A 12 -4.21 5.86 -5.41
C GLU A 12 -3.37 5.09 -4.38
N LEU A 13 -2.20 4.57 -4.78
CA LEU A 13 -1.27 3.89 -3.87
C LEU A 13 -0.75 4.83 -2.78
N LEU A 14 -0.40 6.06 -3.15
CA LEU A 14 0.01 7.09 -2.20
C LEU A 14 -1.13 7.48 -1.24
N TYR A 15 -2.33 7.66 -1.75
CA TYR A 15 -3.51 7.97 -0.93
C TYR A 15 -3.83 6.83 0.04
N ALA A 16 -3.80 5.58 -0.42
CA ALA A 16 -4.01 4.40 0.41
C ALA A 16 -2.99 4.34 1.57
N LEU A 17 -1.70 4.59 1.30
CA LEU A 17 -0.67 4.67 2.34
C LEU A 17 -0.95 5.80 3.35
N LYS A 18 -1.40 6.97 2.88
CA LYS A 18 -1.72 8.11 3.77
C LYS A 18 -2.89 7.80 4.69
N VAL A 19 -4.01 7.34 4.12
CA VAL A 19 -5.22 7.00 4.89
C VAL A 19 -4.94 5.85 5.85
N GLY A 20 -4.30 4.79 5.37
CA GLY A 20 -3.95 3.63 6.19
C GLY A 20 -3.05 4.01 7.37
N ASN A 21 -2.00 4.84 7.15
CA ASN A 21 -1.13 5.28 8.25
C ASN A 21 -1.83 6.22 9.23
N ALA A 22 -2.64 7.16 8.75
CA ALA A 22 -3.42 8.03 9.62
C ALA A 22 -4.37 7.21 10.52
N ALA A 23 -4.98 6.16 9.97
CA ALA A 23 -5.79 5.19 10.70
C ALA A 23 -4.99 4.37 11.72
N ALA A 24 -3.84 3.82 11.32
CA ALA A 24 -2.97 3.04 12.20
C ALA A 24 -2.55 3.84 13.44
N LEU A 25 -2.24 5.13 13.23
CA LEU A 25 -1.78 6.09 14.24
C LEU A 25 -2.91 6.82 14.99
N ASN A 26 -4.18 6.46 14.77
CA ASN A 26 -5.36 7.13 15.36
C ASN A 26 -5.44 8.64 15.07
N GLN A 27 -4.85 9.10 13.97
CA GLN A 27 -4.88 10.50 13.52
C GLN A 27 -6.15 10.86 12.74
N MET A 28 -7.02 9.87 12.50
CA MET A 28 -8.33 10.07 11.90
C MET A 28 -9.41 9.34 12.71
N PRO A 29 -10.63 9.88 12.78
CA PRO A 29 -11.74 9.20 13.46
C PRO A 29 -12.22 8.02 12.62
N LEU A 30 -11.57 6.87 12.76
CA LEU A 30 -12.17 5.61 12.36
C LEU A 30 -13.19 5.23 13.44
N LYS A 31 -14.47 5.40 13.14
CA LYS A 31 -15.51 4.72 13.93
C LYS A 31 -15.25 3.22 13.79
N HIS A 32 -14.68 2.59 14.80
CA HIS A 32 -14.67 1.14 14.91
C HIS A 32 -16.13 0.72 15.04
N THR A 33 -16.70 0.16 13.97
CA THR A 33 -18.08 -0.35 14.03
C THR A 33 -17.97 -1.82 14.43
N PRO A 34 -18.49 -2.21 15.62
CA PRO A 34 -18.66 -3.63 15.94
C PRO A 34 -19.43 -4.30 14.79
N GLY A 35 -18.84 -5.32 14.17
CA GLY A 35 -19.41 -5.98 12.97
C GLY A 35 -18.54 -5.93 11.71
N GLN A 36 -17.43 -5.17 11.69
CA GLN A 36 -16.44 -5.31 10.62
C GLN A 36 -15.56 -6.56 10.87
N GLY A 37 -15.50 -7.44 9.88
CA GLY A 37 -14.86 -8.74 10.00
C GLY A 37 -14.77 -9.45 8.65
N LEU A 38 -14.26 -10.69 8.66
CA LEU A 38 -14.25 -11.59 7.52
C LEU A 38 -15.31 -12.66 7.73
N GLU A 39 -16.13 -12.89 6.71
CA GLU A 39 -16.93 -14.10 6.62
C GLU A 39 -16.05 -15.20 6.03
N ILE A 40 -15.81 -16.25 6.82
CA ILE A 40 -15.08 -17.44 6.40
C ILE A 40 -16.11 -18.53 6.21
N VAL A 41 -16.14 -19.09 5.00
CA VAL A 41 -16.97 -20.27 4.70
C VAL A 41 -16.12 -21.51 4.95
N ASP A 42 -16.57 -22.36 5.86
CA ASP A 42 -16.05 -23.71 5.99
C ASP A 42 -16.52 -24.53 4.78
N GLU A 43 -15.59 -24.98 3.93
CA GLU A 43 -15.90 -25.72 2.70
C GLU A 43 -16.45 -27.13 2.97
N GLU A 44 -16.15 -27.72 4.13
CA GLU A 44 -16.61 -29.06 4.50
C GLU A 44 -18.02 -29.04 5.08
N THR A 45 -18.34 -28.02 5.88
CA THR A 45 -19.62 -27.92 6.58
C THR A 45 -20.59 -26.93 5.95
N GLY A 46 -20.11 -26.05 5.07
CA GLY A 46 -20.85 -24.92 4.50
C GLY A 46 -21.17 -23.82 5.52
N GLN A 47 -20.65 -23.90 6.75
CA GLN A 47 -20.92 -22.89 7.77
C GLN A 47 -20.17 -21.60 7.51
N VAL A 48 -20.86 -20.47 7.69
CA VAL A 48 -20.25 -19.14 7.63
C VAL A 48 -19.90 -18.70 9.05
N GLN A 49 -18.61 -18.48 9.31
CA GLN A 49 -18.12 -17.88 10.54
C GLN A 49 -17.75 -16.42 10.30
N THR A 50 -18.33 -15.51 11.07
CA THR A 50 -17.87 -14.11 11.09
C THR A 50 -16.72 -13.97 12.08
N VAL A 51 -15.52 -13.71 11.57
CA VAL A 51 -14.34 -13.38 12.38
C VAL A 51 -14.24 -11.85 12.50
N HIS A 52 -14.45 -11.33 13.70
CA HIS A 52 -14.26 -9.91 13.97
C HIS A 52 -12.78 -9.55 14.06
N PHE A 53 -12.41 -8.43 13.43
CA PHE A 53 -11.05 -7.92 13.55
C PHE A 53 -10.80 -7.36 14.96
N ALA A 54 -9.65 -7.73 15.56
CA ALA A 54 -9.18 -7.07 16.77
C ALA A 54 -8.80 -5.61 16.48
N ASP A 55 -9.00 -4.70 17.44
CA ASP A 55 -8.60 -3.29 17.27
C ASP A 55 -7.07 -3.13 17.45
N ASN A 56 -6.33 -3.29 16.36
CA ASN A 56 -4.89 -3.06 16.29
C ASN A 56 -4.53 -2.20 15.08
N ALA A 57 -3.28 -1.69 15.04
CA ALA A 57 -2.81 -0.76 14.02
C ALA A 57 -2.96 -1.31 12.58
N VAL A 58 -2.65 -2.60 12.37
CA VAL A 58 -2.73 -3.26 11.05
C VAL A 58 -4.18 -3.38 10.58
N ASN A 59 -5.08 -3.78 11.47
CA ASN A 59 -6.50 -3.89 11.15
C ASN A 59 -7.12 -2.52 10.88
N ARG A 60 -6.76 -1.49 11.65
CA ARG A 60 -7.16 -0.10 11.37
C ARG A 60 -6.67 0.36 10.01
N PHE A 61 -5.41 0.09 9.67
CA PHE A 61 -4.82 0.40 8.37
C PHE A 61 -5.63 -0.22 7.22
N GLY A 62 -5.85 -1.54 7.26
CA GLY A 62 -6.57 -2.26 6.21
C GLY A 62 -8.03 -1.83 6.08
N VAL A 63 -8.75 -1.69 7.21
CA VAL A 63 -10.15 -1.25 7.23
C VAL A 63 -10.31 0.15 6.65
N ALA A 64 -9.37 1.06 6.92
CA ALA A 64 -9.43 2.41 6.37
C ALA A 64 -9.32 2.40 4.84
N ILE A 65 -8.38 1.63 4.30
CA ILE A 65 -8.21 1.49 2.84
C ILE A 65 -9.45 0.83 2.22
N ALA A 66 -10.01 -0.20 2.84
CA ALA A 66 -11.22 -0.87 2.35
C ALA A 66 -12.44 0.06 2.28
N ARG A 67 -12.56 1.01 3.21
CA ARG A 67 -13.65 2.01 3.20
C ARG A 67 -13.52 3.01 2.04
N GLU A 68 -12.29 3.38 1.70
CA GLU A 68 -12.01 4.34 0.63
C GLU A 68 -12.07 3.69 -0.76
N PHE A 69 -11.59 2.45 -0.87
CA PHE A 69 -11.43 1.75 -2.15
C PHE A 69 -12.30 0.52 -2.18
N ASP A 70 -13.55 0.72 -2.62
CA ASP A 70 -14.54 -0.30 -2.98
C ASP A 70 -14.46 -1.56 -2.10
N ASN A 71 -15.18 -1.52 -0.99
CA ASN A 71 -15.21 -2.48 0.12
C ASN A 71 -14.98 -3.96 -0.33
N MET A 72 -13.71 -4.40 -0.37
CA MET A 72 -13.26 -5.75 -0.74
C MET A 72 -13.29 -6.10 -2.24
N GLY A 73 -13.34 -5.10 -3.13
CA GLY A 73 -13.16 -5.24 -4.58
C GLY A 73 -11.71 -5.50 -4.97
N SER A 74 -11.48 -5.79 -6.27
CA SER A 74 -10.14 -6.06 -6.82
C SER A 74 -9.12 -4.95 -6.57
N LYS A 75 -9.58 -3.70 -6.45
CA LYS A 75 -8.74 -2.53 -6.19
C LYS A 75 -8.17 -2.53 -4.76
N PHE A 76 -8.98 -2.83 -3.74
CA PHE A 76 -8.50 -2.99 -2.37
C PHE A 76 -7.38 -4.03 -2.28
N PHE A 77 -7.62 -5.22 -2.84
CA PHE A 77 -6.62 -6.29 -2.84
C PHE A 77 -5.35 -5.89 -3.61
N SER A 78 -5.48 -5.27 -4.79
CA SER A 78 -4.31 -4.82 -5.57
C SER A 78 -3.48 -3.79 -4.79
N LEU A 79 -4.12 -2.86 -4.08
CA LEU A 79 -3.44 -1.88 -3.23
C LEU A 79 -2.74 -2.55 -2.04
N MET A 80 -3.44 -3.42 -1.32
CA MET A 80 -2.87 -4.12 -0.15
C MET A 80 -1.68 -5.01 -0.52
N THR A 81 -1.77 -5.74 -1.64
CA THR A 81 -0.68 -6.58 -2.13
C THR A 81 0.54 -5.76 -2.51
N ARG A 82 0.35 -4.62 -3.20
CA ARG A 82 1.44 -3.68 -3.55
C ARG A 82 2.06 -3.03 -2.31
N ILE A 83 1.26 -2.65 -1.32
CA ILE A 83 1.75 -2.11 -0.04
C ILE A 83 2.59 -3.17 0.68
N GLY A 84 2.12 -4.42 0.78
CA GLY A 84 2.88 -5.51 1.40
C GLY A 84 4.18 -5.84 0.66
N ALA A 85 4.19 -5.75 -0.67
CA ALA A 85 5.42 -5.86 -1.47
C ALA A 85 6.38 -4.69 -1.21
N LEU A 86 5.86 -3.47 -1.14
CA LEU A 86 6.64 -2.28 -0.81
C LEU A 86 7.28 -2.38 0.57
N MET A 87 6.54 -2.77 1.61
CA MET A 87 7.09 -2.88 2.97
C MET A 87 8.26 -3.86 3.04
N ARG A 88 8.18 -5.00 2.34
CA ARG A 88 9.29 -5.95 2.21
C ARG A 88 10.49 -5.36 1.45
N LEU A 89 10.25 -4.58 0.41
CA LEU A 89 11.33 -3.91 -0.33
C LEU A 89 12.08 -2.89 0.52
N LEU A 90 11.42 -2.24 1.47
CA LEU A 90 12.08 -1.27 2.37
C LEU A 90 13.12 -1.94 3.27
N GLU A 91 13.06 -3.26 3.44
CA GLU A 91 14.06 -4.04 4.18
C GLU A 91 15.32 -4.36 3.35
N ASP A 92 15.26 -4.19 2.01
CA ASP A 92 16.41 -4.41 1.13
C ASP A 92 17.40 -3.22 1.21
N ASP A 93 18.70 -3.52 1.31
CA ASP A 93 19.76 -2.51 1.41
C ASP A 93 19.77 -1.52 0.23
N ARG A 94 19.30 -1.94 -0.95
CA ARG A 94 19.19 -1.09 -2.15
C ARG A 94 18.05 -0.07 -2.06
N ALA A 95 17.14 -0.20 -1.09
CA ALA A 95 16.11 0.80 -0.82
C ALA A 95 16.67 2.04 -0.11
N LYS A 96 17.81 1.94 0.58
CA LYS A 96 18.41 3.05 1.36
C LYS A 96 18.52 4.39 0.61
N PRO A 97 18.87 4.47 -0.68
CA PRO A 97 18.92 5.74 -1.41
C PRO A 97 17.54 6.39 -1.64
N TYR A 98 16.47 5.60 -1.52
CA TYR A 98 15.08 5.98 -1.76
C TYR A 98 14.28 6.15 -0.47
N VAL A 99 14.89 5.87 0.67
CA VAL A 99 14.27 5.92 1.99
C VAL A 99 15.11 6.78 2.91
N GLU A 100 14.49 7.75 3.57
CA GLU A 100 15.15 8.59 4.57
C GLU A 100 14.42 8.42 5.90
N LEU A 101 15.16 8.03 6.94
CA LEU A 101 14.66 7.96 8.30
C LEU A 101 14.87 9.33 8.95
N GLU A 102 13.78 10.00 9.32
CA GLU A 102 13.80 11.26 10.08
C GLU A 102 13.10 11.03 11.42
N GLY A 103 13.86 10.63 12.44
CA GLY A 103 13.33 10.23 13.74
C GLY A 103 12.42 9.00 13.61
N GLU A 104 11.17 9.14 14.06
CA GLU A 104 10.12 8.10 13.96
C GLU A 104 9.46 8.03 12.58
N PHE A 105 9.87 8.89 11.62
CA PHE A 105 9.24 8.99 10.31
C PHE A 105 10.11 8.36 9.21
N THR A 106 9.47 7.53 8.38
CA THR A 106 10.06 6.99 7.16
C THR A 106 9.59 7.81 5.96
N LYS A 107 10.50 8.54 5.32
CA LYS A 107 10.24 9.20 4.04
C LYS A 107 10.57 8.25 2.91
N ILE A 108 9.59 7.97 2.05
CA ILE A 108 9.77 7.16 0.84
C ILE A 108 9.75 8.11 -0.36
N ARG A 109 10.75 8.02 -1.25
CA ARG A 109 10.76 8.84 -2.49
C ARG A 109 9.62 8.43 -3.41
N ASN A 110 8.96 9.41 -4.02
CA ASN A 110 7.85 9.19 -4.96
C ASN A 110 8.18 8.18 -6.07
N ALA A 111 9.43 8.15 -6.55
CA ALA A 111 9.85 7.19 -7.58
C ALA A 111 9.59 5.73 -7.17
N MET A 112 9.73 5.39 -5.89
CA MET A 112 9.48 4.04 -5.37
C MET A 112 7.98 3.72 -5.36
N ILE A 113 7.13 4.70 -5.04
CA ILE A 113 5.67 4.57 -5.12
C ILE A 113 5.21 4.46 -6.58
N GLU A 114 5.69 5.35 -7.46
CA GLU A 114 5.37 5.33 -8.89
C GLU A 114 5.77 4.01 -9.54
N THR A 115 6.97 3.50 -9.24
CA THR A 115 7.42 2.20 -9.78
C THR A 115 6.56 1.07 -9.23
N MET A 116 6.33 1.02 -7.92
CA MET A 116 5.49 -0.01 -7.29
C MET A 116 4.04 0.00 -7.78
N ALA A 117 3.50 1.14 -8.18
CA ALA A 117 2.11 1.23 -8.63
C ALA A 117 1.84 0.41 -9.90
N SER A 118 2.82 0.33 -10.80
CA SER A 118 2.70 -0.38 -12.08
C SER A 118 3.58 -1.61 -12.23
N PHE A 119 4.55 -1.84 -11.34
CA PHE A 119 5.49 -2.96 -11.48
C PHE A 119 4.74 -4.30 -11.42
N PRO A 120 5.10 -5.29 -12.26
CA PRO A 120 4.54 -6.63 -12.17
C PRO A 120 4.88 -7.26 -10.83
N ILE A 121 3.87 -7.66 -10.07
CA ILE A 121 4.03 -8.47 -8.87
C ILE A 121 3.26 -9.78 -9.05
N SER A 122 3.50 -10.80 -8.24
CA SER A 122 2.73 -12.04 -8.22
C SER A 122 1.41 -11.82 -7.46
N PRO A 123 0.41 -12.71 -7.61
CA PRO A 123 -0.83 -12.64 -6.82
C PRO A 123 -0.59 -12.65 -5.30
N GLU A 124 0.48 -13.31 -4.84
CA GLU A 124 0.93 -13.36 -3.45
C GLU A 124 1.79 -12.14 -3.06
N GLY A 125 1.98 -11.21 -4.00
CA GLY A 125 2.73 -9.97 -3.85
C GLY A 125 4.24 -10.12 -3.93
N PHE A 126 4.79 -11.24 -4.40
CA PHE A 126 6.23 -11.34 -4.67
C PHE A 126 6.60 -10.59 -5.93
N LEU A 127 7.83 -10.09 -6.02
CA LEU A 127 8.32 -9.42 -7.22
C LEU A 127 9.80 -9.74 -7.43
N ASP A 128 10.26 -9.60 -8.67
CA ASP A 128 11.68 -9.68 -8.98
C ASP A 128 12.37 -8.40 -8.49
N VAL A 129 13.09 -8.52 -7.38
CA VAL A 129 13.72 -7.40 -6.69
C VAL A 129 14.82 -6.76 -7.55
N ASP A 130 15.59 -7.58 -8.27
CA ASP A 130 16.67 -7.10 -9.14
C ASP A 130 16.10 -6.31 -10.31
N GLN A 131 15.04 -6.82 -10.93
CA GLN A 131 14.35 -6.13 -12.01
C GLN A 131 13.64 -4.86 -11.53
N PHE A 132 13.11 -4.85 -10.31
CA PHE A 132 12.48 -3.68 -9.71
C PHE A 132 13.47 -2.53 -9.55
N PHE A 133 14.61 -2.76 -8.90
CA PHE A 133 15.62 -1.72 -8.71
C PHE A 133 16.24 -1.25 -10.03
N SER A 134 16.41 -2.17 -10.99
CA SER A 134 16.84 -1.81 -12.36
C SER A 134 15.84 -0.86 -13.04
N HIS A 135 14.54 -1.10 -12.88
CA HIS A 135 13.49 -0.19 -13.37
C HIS A 135 13.51 1.15 -12.67
N LEU A 136 13.66 1.15 -11.33
CA LEU A 136 13.68 2.35 -10.50
C LEU A 136 14.85 3.29 -10.87
N GLU A 137 16.03 2.72 -11.09
CA GLU A 137 17.20 3.47 -11.56
C GLU A 137 17.01 4.03 -12.98
N GLY A 138 16.36 3.27 -13.86
CA GLY A 138 16.00 3.72 -15.21
C GLY A 138 14.98 4.87 -15.21
N ALA A 139 13.99 4.82 -14.32
CA ALA A 139 12.98 5.86 -14.16
C ALA A 139 13.57 7.17 -13.62
N GLY A 140 14.52 7.09 -12.69
CA GLY A 140 15.22 8.25 -12.13
C GLY A 140 16.04 9.04 -13.16
N LYS A 141 16.47 8.41 -14.26
CA LYS A 141 17.21 9.06 -15.36
C LYS A 141 16.32 9.82 -16.35
N LYS A 142 14.99 9.61 -16.34
CA LYS A 142 14.05 10.15 -17.34
C LYS A 142 13.29 11.42 -16.93
N LYS A 143 13.32 11.85 -15.66
CA LYS A 143 12.62 13.08 -15.22
C LYS A 143 13.64 14.18 -14.83
N PRO A 144 13.78 15.28 -15.61
CA PRO A 144 14.36 16.51 -15.07
C PRO A 144 13.46 16.98 -13.94
N ARG A 145 14.02 17.36 -12.79
CA ARG A 145 13.25 18.05 -11.73
C ARG A 145 12.60 19.29 -12.34
N PRO A 146 11.28 19.50 -12.25
CA PRO A 146 10.72 20.80 -12.51
C PRO A 146 11.33 21.78 -11.48
N ALA A 147 11.86 22.89 -11.98
CA ALA A 147 12.40 23.94 -11.14
C ALA A 147 11.32 24.43 -10.18
N VAL A 148 11.61 24.43 -8.88
CA VAL A 148 10.74 25.04 -7.88
C VAL A 148 10.73 26.54 -8.15
N GLU A 149 9.65 27.01 -8.77
CA GLU A 149 9.38 28.44 -8.91
C GLU A 149 9.19 29.03 -7.51
N LYS A 150 10.18 29.79 -7.05
CA LYS A 150 10.07 30.60 -5.84
C LYS A 150 8.98 31.65 -6.10
N ARG A 151 7.82 31.50 -5.46
CA ARG A 151 6.84 32.59 -5.43
C ARG A 151 7.38 33.73 -4.56
N PRO A 152 7.37 34.98 -5.04
CA PRO A 152 7.72 36.12 -4.20
C PRO A 152 6.63 36.33 -3.14
N ILE A 153 7.08 36.78 -1.97
CA ILE A 153 6.28 37.15 -0.79
C ILE A 153 5.45 38.39 -1.12
#